data_AF-A0A7X8IGC6-F1
#
_entry.id   AF-A0A7X8IGC6-F1
#
_cell.length_a   1.000
_cell.length_b   1.000
_cell.length_c   1.000
_cell.angle_alpha   90.00
_cell.angle_beta   90.00
_cell.angle_gamma   90.00
#
_symmetry.space_group_name_H-M   'P 1'
#
loop_
_entity.id
_entity.type
_entity.pdbx_description
1 polymer ?
#
loop_
_entity_poly.entity_id
_entity_poly.type
_entity_poly.pdbx_seq_one_letter_code
_entity_poly.pdbx_strand_id
1 'polypeptide(L)'
;MFKSFCSVFCFLFHAECSITRRCLKHGFKSLVKLLIVFSLFCLYSCKKSQTAELFNREQRFRLNYGNFENELNLFDISTNSDVNTSVCMQDGFIYISNGKAKKVMQFTSYGDLLRIFYNPDTNPTPSFMLSENLLDSKQTTQSAIPYKFNMPGNIAVDSEKNLYVVDRLPQDRQEQDLENNLLLRDVVLRFAKDGTFIDYLGQHGPGGIPFSFIENIYTTSNNELVVTCLTNTGYAVSWFNKDGFLLYSVLIDSAAMPLVEDKNDCFVSLDGVVPSYKEHSLFVKADYYLCEIDVQSGVQTGISYEGTYLYTLNLDTETYDEPLAIPGYEVIVNEYAEKATYSKALDFLGVTDSGWFFFMTPVDKGYVVEIIQKNRQKLIRKILSVSDDELVFNNFSLSKDGIITAILANEVEASVVWWRTDAVIDALIK
;
A
#
# COMPACT_ATOMS: atom_id res chain seq x y z
N MET A 1 -40.27 10.35 -32.67
CA MET A 1 -39.49 11.55 -33.04
C MET A 1 -38.08 11.03 -33.30
N PHE A 2 -37.56 10.71 -34.48
CA PHE A 2 -37.80 11.08 -35.89
C PHE A 2 -37.86 9.82 -36.80
N LYS A 3 -38.63 9.95 -37.90
CA LYS A 3 -38.83 9.11 -39.10
C LYS A 3 -37.50 8.67 -39.78
N SER A 4 -37.32 7.60 -40.58
CA SER A 4 -38.09 6.83 -41.61
C SER A 4 -37.32 6.91 -42.96
N PHE A 5 -37.69 6.03 -43.91
CA PHE A 5 -37.27 5.88 -45.33
C PHE A 5 -36.10 4.90 -45.60
N CYS A 6 -36.18 3.94 -46.53
CA CYS A 6 -37.05 3.81 -47.70
C CYS A 6 -37.19 2.33 -48.13
N SER A 7 -38.37 1.98 -48.65
CA SER A 7 -38.72 0.70 -49.27
C SER A 7 -38.75 0.84 -50.81
N VAL A 8 -39.02 -0.30 -51.47
CA VAL A 8 -39.55 -0.44 -52.84
C VAL A 8 -38.51 -0.44 -53.98
N PHE A 9 -38.27 -1.60 -54.59
CA PHE A 9 -38.87 -1.90 -55.89
C PHE A 9 -38.73 -3.39 -56.26
N CYS A 10 -39.87 -3.97 -56.57
CA CYS A 10 -40.08 -5.30 -57.10
C CYS A 10 -40.25 -5.18 -58.64
N PHE A 11 -40.13 -6.32 -59.32
CA PHE A 11 -40.62 -6.66 -60.66
C PHE A 11 -39.67 -6.68 -61.88
N LEU A 12 -39.75 -7.87 -62.51
CA LEU A 12 -39.64 -8.22 -63.94
C LEU A 12 -38.23 -8.46 -64.52
N PHE A 13 -37.86 -9.72 -64.73
CA PHE A 13 -38.19 -10.42 -65.98
C PHE A 13 -37.82 -11.91 -65.92
N HIS A 14 -38.75 -12.74 -66.38
CA HIS A 14 -38.58 -14.16 -66.70
C HIS A 14 -37.80 -14.28 -68.03
N ALA A 15 -36.77 -15.12 -68.08
CA ALA A 15 -36.35 -15.81 -69.31
C ALA A 15 -35.59 -17.09 -68.93
N GLU A 16 -36.14 -18.23 -69.34
CA GLU A 16 -35.53 -19.55 -69.24
C GLU A 16 -34.28 -19.64 -70.12
N CYS A 17 -33.18 -20.22 -69.64
CA CYS A 17 -32.35 -21.09 -70.47
C CYS A 17 -31.43 -21.99 -69.63
N SER A 18 -31.53 -23.28 -69.90
CA SER A 18 -30.85 -24.40 -69.26
C SER A 18 -29.37 -24.50 -69.61
N ILE A 19 -28.45 -24.15 -68.70
CA ILE A 19 -27.02 -24.53 -68.83
C ILE A 19 -26.42 -24.88 -67.45
N THR A 20 -26.12 -26.18 -67.29
CA THR A 20 -25.06 -26.78 -66.44
C THR A 20 -25.23 -26.92 -64.92
N ARG A 21 -25.71 -28.10 -64.52
CA ARG A 21 -25.56 -28.74 -63.18
C ARG A 21 -24.10 -29.11 -62.79
N ARG A 22 -23.07 -28.45 -63.34
CA ARG A 22 -21.65 -28.75 -63.05
C ARG A 22 -20.95 -27.73 -62.14
N CYS A 23 -21.53 -26.54 -61.95
CA CYS A 23 -20.92 -25.50 -61.10
C CYS A 23 -21.29 -25.60 -59.60
N LEU A 24 -22.40 -26.27 -59.24
CA LEU A 24 -22.83 -26.36 -57.83
C LEU A 24 -21.97 -27.26 -56.93
N LYS A 25 -21.29 -28.28 -57.49
CA LYS A 25 -20.47 -29.21 -56.68
C LYS A 25 -19.13 -28.62 -56.24
N HIS A 26 -18.57 -27.67 -56.99
CA HIS A 26 -17.34 -26.97 -56.59
C HIS A 26 -17.61 -25.85 -55.58
N GLY A 27 -18.73 -25.14 -55.72
CA GLY A 27 -19.16 -24.12 -54.75
C GLY A 27 -19.40 -24.70 -53.36
N PHE A 28 -20.08 -25.85 -53.26
CA PHE A 28 -20.41 -26.47 -51.96
C PHE A 28 -19.17 -27.00 -51.22
N LYS A 29 -18.20 -27.59 -51.93
CA LYS A 29 -16.93 -28.04 -51.32
C LYS A 29 -16.02 -26.88 -50.89
N SER A 30 -16.09 -25.74 -51.58
CA SER A 30 -15.37 -24.52 -51.20
C SER A 30 -15.99 -23.87 -49.96
N LEU A 31 -17.32 -23.83 -49.89
CA LEU A 31 -18.05 -23.25 -48.77
C LEU A 31 -17.89 -24.06 -47.46
N VAL A 32 -17.85 -25.39 -47.55
CA VAL A 32 -17.58 -26.27 -46.39
C VAL A 32 -16.13 -26.12 -45.92
N LYS A 33 -15.15 -25.97 -46.83
CA LYS A 33 -13.77 -25.68 -46.43
C LYS A 33 -13.63 -24.31 -45.75
N LEU A 34 -14.36 -23.29 -46.23
CA LEU A 34 -14.37 -21.96 -45.60
C LEU A 34 -14.99 -22.00 -44.20
N LEU A 35 -16.07 -22.76 -44.01
CA LEU A 35 -16.73 -22.94 -42.71
C LEU A 35 -15.88 -23.73 -41.70
N ILE A 36 -15.11 -24.72 -42.17
CA ILE A 36 -14.17 -25.46 -41.31
C ILE A 36 -12.98 -24.58 -40.92
N VAL A 37 -12.45 -23.75 -41.82
CA VAL A 37 -11.36 -22.80 -41.52
C VAL A 37 -11.85 -21.68 -40.58
N PHE A 38 -13.09 -21.21 -40.73
CA PHE A 38 -13.69 -20.21 -39.82
C PHE A 38 -13.97 -20.80 -38.43
N SER A 39 -14.42 -22.06 -38.35
CA SER A 39 -14.57 -22.81 -37.10
C SER A 39 -13.24 -23.04 -36.37
N LEU A 40 -12.17 -23.35 -37.11
CA LEU A 40 -10.80 -23.48 -36.56
C LEU A 40 -10.21 -22.14 -36.08
N PHE A 41 -10.58 -21.01 -36.70
CA PHE A 41 -10.19 -19.68 -36.23
C PHE A 41 -10.95 -19.24 -34.96
N CYS A 42 -12.21 -19.64 -34.80
CA CYS A 42 -12.99 -19.35 -33.59
C CYS A 42 -12.49 -20.09 -32.35
N LEU A 43 -11.80 -21.23 -32.50
CA LEU A 43 -11.22 -22.00 -31.38
C LEU A 43 -9.87 -21.47 -30.89
N TYR A 44 -9.22 -20.56 -31.63
CA TYR A 44 -7.99 -19.88 -31.18
C TYR A 44 -8.24 -18.56 -30.44
N SER A 45 -9.50 -18.10 -30.35
CA SER A 45 -9.86 -16.96 -29.49
C SER A 45 -10.21 -17.42 -28.07
N CYS A 46 -9.32 -18.23 -27.49
CA CYS A 46 -9.22 -18.31 -26.04
C CYS A 46 -8.65 -16.98 -25.57
N LYS A 47 -9.53 -16.01 -25.29
CA LYS A 47 -9.17 -14.84 -24.49
C LYS A 47 -8.67 -15.37 -23.15
N LYS A 48 -7.34 -15.46 -23.01
CA LYS A 48 -6.68 -15.48 -21.70
C LYS A 48 -7.32 -14.34 -20.92
N SER A 49 -7.94 -14.67 -19.79
CA SER A 49 -8.69 -13.71 -18.98
C SER A 49 -7.83 -12.49 -18.69
N GLN A 50 -8.20 -11.33 -19.26
CA GLN A 50 -7.47 -10.05 -19.14
C GLN A 50 -7.30 -9.66 -17.65
N THR A 51 -8.20 -10.12 -16.79
CA THR A 51 -8.18 -10.00 -15.33
C THR A 51 -7.06 -10.77 -14.61
N ALA A 52 -6.39 -11.74 -15.25
CA ALA A 52 -5.23 -12.42 -14.67
C ALA A 52 -3.91 -11.66 -14.92
N GLU A 53 -3.84 -10.81 -15.95
CA GLU A 53 -2.63 -10.02 -16.26
C GLU A 53 -2.52 -8.72 -15.45
N LEU A 54 -3.61 -8.27 -14.81
CA LEU A 54 -3.67 -6.98 -14.10
C LEU A 54 -3.05 -6.99 -12.69
N PHE A 55 -2.74 -8.16 -12.12
CA PHE A 55 -2.04 -8.31 -10.83
C PHE A 55 -0.60 -8.82 -11.00
N ASN A 56 -0.02 -8.67 -12.20
CA ASN A 56 1.35 -9.11 -12.41
C ASN A 56 2.32 -8.23 -11.64
N ARG A 57 3.21 -8.89 -10.89
CA ARG A 57 4.37 -8.25 -10.27
C ARG A 57 5.23 -7.63 -11.36
N GLU A 58 5.57 -6.36 -11.19
CA GLU A 58 6.55 -5.69 -12.04
C GLU A 58 7.78 -5.36 -11.20
N GLN A 59 8.91 -6.01 -11.51
CA GLN A 59 10.20 -5.62 -10.93
C GLN A 59 10.65 -4.31 -11.57
N ARG A 60 10.89 -3.30 -10.74
CA ARG A 60 11.26 -1.96 -11.20
C ARG A 60 12.77 -1.81 -11.30
N PHE A 61 13.48 -2.10 -10.23
CA PHE A 61 14.94 -2.10 -10.16
C PHE A 61 15.42 -2.88 -8.94
N ARG A 62 16.73 -3.02 -8.82
CA ARG A 62 17.42 -3.72 -7.72
C ARG A 62 18.41 -2.77 -7.08
N LEU A 63 18.61 -2.93 -5.78
CA LEU A 63 19.56 -2.19 -4.96
C LEU A 63 20.48 -3.19 -4.27
N ASN A 64 21.77 -3.02 -4.49
CA ASN A 64 22.79 -3.82 -3.80
C ASN A 64 22.86 -3.41 -2.33
N TYR A 65 23.44 -4.29 -1.51
CA TYR A 65 23.71 -3.97 -0.12
C TYR A 65 25.01 -3.20 0.08
N GLY A 66 24.93 -2.16 0.90
CA GLY A 66 26.05 -1.26 1.16
C GLY A 66 25.61 0.12 1.65
N ASN A 67 26.52 1.08 1.61
CA ASN A 67 26.32 2.44 2.12
C ASN A 67 26.47 3.52 1.04
N PHE A 68 26.81 3.18 -0.21
CA PHE A 68 26.90 4.16 -1.29
C PHE A 68 25.52 4.74 -1.68
N GLU A 69 25.50 5.78 -2.50
CA GLU A 69 24.32 6.58 -2.81
C GLU A 69 23.14 5.81 -3.43
N ASN A 70 23.39 4.63 -4.00
CA ASN A 70 22.42 3.76 -4.65
C ASN A 70 22.36 2.34 -4.04
N GLU A 71 22.71 2.23 -2.76
CA GLU A 71 22.73 0.96 -2.02
C GLU A 71 21.85 1.02 -0.77
N LEU A 72 21.40 -0.14 -0.30
CA LEU A 72 20.68 -0.26 0.97
C LEU A 72 21.52 -0.95 2.04
N ASN A 73 21.54 -0.37 3.22
CA ASN A 73 22.09 -1.04 4.38
C ASN A 73 20.96 -1.79 5.10
N LEU A 74 20.87 -3.07 4.76
CA LEU A 74 20.03 -4.05 5.45
C LEU A 74 20.89 -5.14 6.09
N PHE A 75 22.16 -4.83 6.42
CA PHE A 75 23.01 -5.78 7.13
C PHE A 75 22.45 -6.00 8.54
N ASP A 76 22.54 -7.24 9.02
CA ASP A 76 22.08 -7.69 10.34
C ASP A 76 20.55 -7.82 10.54
N ILE A 77 19.75 -8.08 9.48
CA ILE A 77 18.31 -8.42 9.63
C ILE A 77 18.10 -9.59 10.62
N SER A 78 19.07 -10.50 10.75
CA SER A 78 19.03 -11.65 11.66
C SER A 78 19.25 -11.29 13.14
N THR A 79 19.76 -10.09 13.43
CA THR A 79 19.77 -9.56 14.80
C THR A 79 18.48 -8.79 14.98
N ASN A 80 17.83 -8.89 16.14
CA ASN A 80 16.58 -8.17 16.49
C ASN A 80 16.75 -6.63 16.54
N SER A 81 17.62 -6.06 15.71
CA SER A 81 17.76 -4.63 15.48
C SER A 81 16.59 -4.13 14.63
N ASP A 82 16.04 -3.00 15.06
CA ASP A 82 14.92 -2.30 14.44
C ASP A 82 15.28 -1.93 12.98
N VAL A 83 14.84 -2.74 12.00
CA VAL A 83 15.07 -2.46 10.57
C VAL A 83 14.14 -1.33 10.15
N ASN A 84 14.58 -0.10 10.40
CA ASN A 84 13.83 1.11 10.11
C ASN A 84 14.02 1.51 8.64
N THR A 85 13.51 0.70 7.70
CA THR A 85 13.57 0.98 6.26
C THR A 85 12.16 0.97 5.69
N SER A 86 11.80 2.00 4.94
CA SER A 86 10.45 2.16 4.38
C SER A 86 10.49 2.68 2.96
N VAL A 87 9.51 2.29 2.15
CA VAL A 87 9.29 2.82 0.80
C VAL A 87 7.99 3.60 0.74
N CYS A 88 7.93 4.65 -0.08
CA CYS A 88 6.67 5.21 -0.53
C CYS A 88 6.76 5.65 -2.00
N MET A 89 5.63 5.76 -2.67
CA MET A 89 5.54 6.11 -4.08
C MET A 89 4.60 7.30 -4.27
N GLN A 90 5.08 8.34 -4.95
CA GLN A 90 4.30 9.56 -5.19
C GLN A 90 4.52 10.09 -6.61
N ASP A 91 3.45 10.05 -7.42
CA ASP A 91 3.40 10.37 -8.85
C ASP A 91 4.55 9.72 -9.66
N GLY A 92 4.75 8.41 -9.47
CA GLY A 92 5.75 7.64 -10.24
C GLY A 92 7.18 7.72 -9.70
N PHE A 93 7.46 8.57 -8.70
CA PHE A 93 8.75 8.60 -8.02
C PHE A 93 8.72 7.70 -6.80
N ILE A 94 9.81 6.96 -6.57
CA ILE A 94 9.97 6.05 -5.45
C ILE A 94 10.91 6.70 -4.43
N TYR A 95 10.47 6.80 -3.19
CA TYR A 95 11.25 7.29 -2.08
C TYR A 95 11.55 6.14 -1.14
N ILE A 96 12.79 6.05 -0.67
CA ILE A 96 13.23 5.01 0.25
C ILE A 96 13.98 5.66 1.40
N SER A 97 13.48 5.46 2.62
CA SER A 97 14.19 5.78 3.84
C SER A 97 14.95 4.55 4.29
N ASN A 98 16.25 4.69 4.59
CA ASN A 98 17.08 3.62 5.08
C ASN A 98 17.74 4.03 6.40
N GLY A 99 17.10 3.64 7.50
CA GLY A 99 17.43 4.05 8.85
C GLY A 99 18.86 3.71 9.26
N LYS A 100 19.32 2.50 8.92
CA LYS A 100 20.67 2.03 9.25
C LYS A 100 21.76 2.82 8.53
N ALA A 101 21.57 3.12 7.25
CA ALA A 101 22.48 3.99 6.50
C ALA A 101 22.28 5.49 6.78
N LYS A 102 21.25 5.87 7.53
CA LYS A 102 20.93 7.27 7.87
C LYS A 102 20.79 8.15 6.62
N LYS A 103 20.01 7.66 5.65
CA LYS A 103 19.78 8.36 4.38
C LYS A 103 18.35 8.15 3.87
N VAL A 104 17.89 9.09 3.06
CA VAL A 104 16.65 8.99 2.29
C VAL A 104 16.97 9.22 0.82
N MET A 105 16.49 8.34 -0.05
CA MET A 105 16.79 8.32 -1.48
C MET A 105 15.51 8.48 -2.28
N GLN A 106 15.60 9.17 -3.41
CA GLN A 106 14.53 9.35 -4.38
C GLN A 106 14.99 8.81 -5.74
N PHE A 107 14.18 7.94 -6.32
CA PHE A 107 14.43 7.29 -7.60
C PHE A 107 13.32 7.58 -8.61
N THR A 108 13.65 7.47 -9.88
CA THR A 108 12.64 7.23 -10.93
C THR A 108 12.02 5.84 -10.75
N SER A 109 10.89 5.58 -11.40
CA SER A 109 10.31 4.22 -11.46
C SER A 109 11.21 3.20 -12.18
N TYR A 110 12.30 3.63 -12.81
CA TYR A 110 13.28 2.79 -13.51
C TYR A 110 14.55 2.55 -12.70
N GLY A 111 14.69 3.16 -11.51
CA GLY A 111 15.84 2.96 -10.63
C GLY A 111 16.96 3.98 -10.77
N ASP A 112 16.76 5.05 -11.53
CA ASP A 112 17.74 6.14 -11.58
C ASP A 112 17.63 6.98 -10.32
N LEU A 113 18.73 7.12 -9.58
CA LEU A 113 18.81 8.01 -8.42
C LEU A 113 18.65 9.46 -8.89
N LEU A 114 17.72 10.20 -8.29
CA LEU A 114 17.47 11.62 -8.54
C LEU A 114 17.93 12.49 -7.37
N ARG A 115 17.73 12.01 -6.15
CA ARG A 115 18.09 12.76 -4.95
C ARG A 115 18.49 11.84 -3.83
N ILE A 116 19.45 12.29 -3.04
CA ILE A 116 19.83 11.66 -1.78
C ILE A 116 19.95 12.71 -0.69
N PHE A 117 19.26 12.49 0.42
CA PHE A 117 19.53 13.11 1.71
C PHE A 117 20.40 12.14 2.51
N TYR A 118 21.60 12.52 2.90
CA TYR A 118 22.54 11.58 3.54
C TYR A 118 23.25 12.20 4.73
N ASN A 119 23.56 11.37 5.73
CA ASN A 119 24.44 11.76 6.81
C ASN A 119 25.91 11.70 6.36
N PRO A 120 26.61 12.85 6.22
CA PRO A 120 28.00 12.89 5.75
C PRO A 120 29.00 12.34 6.77
N ASP A 121 28.60 12.16 8.03
CA ASP A 121 29.45 11.58 9.07
C ASP A 121 29.54 10.04 8.93
N THR A 122 28.54 9.41 8.30
CA THR A 122 28.43 7.94 8.19
C THR A 122 28.40 7.40 6.76
N ASN A 123 28.24 8.26 5.76
CA ASN A 123 28.18 7.86 4.35
C ASN A 123 29.28 8.56 3.55
N PRO A 124 29.83 7.90 2.52
CA PRO A 124 30.76 8.54 1.60
C PRO A 124 30.08 9.68 0.84
N THR A 125 30.87 10.66 0.41
CA THR A 125 30.40 11.69 -0.53
C THR A 125 29.93 11.02 -1.83
N PRO A 126 28.70 11.26 -2.29
CA PRO A 126 28.19 10.69 -3.54
C PRO A 126 29.13 10.93 -4.73
N SER A 127 29.36 9.89 -5.52
CA SER A 127 30.37 9.89 -6.59
C SER A 127 30.12 10.96 -7.65
N PHE A 128 28.85 11.25 -7.95
CA PHE A 128 28.46 12.28 -8.92
C PHE A 128 28.83 13.70 -8.49
N MET A 129 29.07 13.95 -7.19
CA MET A 129 29.58 15.24 -6.71
C MET A 129 31.09 15.41 -6.85
N LEU A 130 31.84 14.31 -7.03
CA LEU A 130 33.31 14.31 -7.07
C LEU A 130 33.87 14.57 -8.48
N SER A 131 33.03 14.80 -9.48
CA SER A 131 33.48 15.01 -10.85
C SER A 131 34.19 16.38 -11.01
N GLU A 132 35.50 16.34 -11.27
CA GLU A 132 36.40 17.52 -11.34
C GLU A 132 36.11 18.49 -12.51
N ASN A 133 35.12 18.20 -13.36
CA ASN A 133 34.73 19.05 -14.49
C ASN A 133 33.54 19.98 -14.16
N LEU A 134 33.60 20.66 -13.02
CA LEU A 134 32.58 21.63 -12.59
C LEU A 134 32.40 22.80 -13.60
N LEU A 135 33.39 23.06 -14.47
CA LEU A 135 33.34 24.12 -15.48
C LEU A 135 32.61 23.74 -16.78
N ASP A 136 32.33 22.45 -17.00
CA ASP A 136 31.55 21.94 -18.14
C ASP A 136 30.27 21.21 -17.68
N SER A 137 29.92 21.37 -16.39
CA SER A 137 28.79 20.72 -15.73
C SER A 137 27.45 21.32 -16.16
N LYS A 138 27.08 21.06 -17.41
CA LYS A 138 25.68 21.04 -17.82
C LYS A 138 24.94 20.02 -16.94
N GLN A 139 24.24 20.56 -15.93
CA GLN A 139 23.04 20.01 -15.30
C GLN A 139 23.08 18.49 -15.05
N THR A 140 23.78 18.06 -14.00
CA THR A 140 23.43 16.79 -13.37
C THR A 140 22.00 16.94 -12.81
N THR A 141 21.07 16.10 -13.25
CA THR A 141 19.71 16.06 -12.71
C THR A 141 19.64 15.48 -11.29
N GLN A 142 20.78 14.95 -10.81
CA GLN A 142 20.96 14.38 -9.48
C GLN A 142 21.29 15.46 -8.45
N SER A 143 20.74 15.32 -7.25
CA SER A 143 20.98 16.23 -6.12
C SER A 143 21.41 15.45 -4.87
N ALA A 144 22.39 15.98 -4.14
CA ALA A 144 22.86 15.42 -2.88
C ALA A 144 22.77 16.49 -1.79
N ILE A 145 22.05 16.17 -0.73
CA ILE A 145 21.73 17.10 0.36
C ILE A 145 22.28 16.49 1.65
N PRO A 146 23.34 17.08 2.24
CA PRO A 146 23.86 16.60 3.51
C PRO A 146 22.87 16.91 4.64
N TYR A 147 22.42 15.88 5.35
CA TYR A 147 21.57 16.01 6.54
C TYR A 147 21.91 14.93 7.56
N LYS A 148 22.11 15.34 8.82
CA LYS A 148 22.54 14.44 9.90
C LYS A 148 21.35 13.68 10.50
N PHE A 149 20.76 12.77 9.75
CA PHE A 149 19.73 11.88 10.32
C PHE A 149 20.32 11.02 11.44
N ASN A 150 19.50 10.72 12.44
CA ASN A 150 19.88 9.84 13.53
C ASN A 150 19.51 8.39 13.21
N MET A 151 18.23 8.15 12.92
CA MET A 151 17.67 6.87 12.51
C MET A 151 16.34 7.13 11.79
N PRO A 152 16.42 7.54 10.50
CA PRO A 152 15.22 7.88 9.75
C PRO A 152 14.35 6.64 9.54
N GLY A 153 13.04 6.82 9.55
CA GLY A 153 12.04 5.76 9.43
C GLY A 153 11.00 6.07 8.37
N ASN A 154 9.72 5.89 8.70
CA ASN A 154 8.61 6.11 7.78
C ASN A 154 8.66 7.49 7.11
N ILE A 155 8.26 7.51 5.84
CA ILE A 155 8.29 8.70 4.99
C ILE A 155 6.96 8.89 4.27
N ALA A 156 6.57 10.15 4.08
CA ALA A 156 5.45 10.54 3.24
C ALA A 156 5.85 11.72 2.35
N VAL A 157 5.17 11.87 1.21
CA VAL A 157 5.43 12.94 0.24
C VAL A 157 4.11 13.49 -0.26
N ASP A 158 3.92 14.80 -0.11
CA ASP A 158 2.67 15.46 -0.50
C ASP A 158 2.60 15.72 -2.03
N SER A 159 1.55 16.39 -2.50
CA SER A 159 1.39 16.70 -3.94
C SER A 159 2.33 17.81 -4.42
N GLU A 160 2.83 18.64 -3.50
CA GLU A 160 3.84 19.68 -3.77
C GLU A 160 5.27 19.13 -3.78
N LYS A 161 5.45 17.84 -3.49
CA LYS A 161 6.73 17.13 -3.37
C LYS A 161 7.55 17.56 -2.15
N ASN A 162 6.89 18.06 -1.10
CA ASN A 162 7.55 18.17 0.19
C ASN A 162 7.68 16.78 0.80
N LEU A 163 8.85 16.50 1.35
CA LEU A 163 9.20 15.22 1.95
C LEU A 163 9.10 15.34 3.47
N TYR A 164 8.39 14.39 4.08
CA TYR A 164 8.25 14.23 5.51
C TYR A 164 8.99 12.96 5.93
N VAL A 165 9.86 13.06 6.93
CA VAL A 165 10.70 11.94 7.38
C VAL A 165 10.61 11.82 8.89
N VAL A 166 10.15 10.67 9.38
CA VAL A 166 10.28 10.33 10.80
C VAL A 166 11.77 10.15 11.14
N ASP A 167 12.27 10.81 12.19
CA ASP A 167 13.63 10.59 12.69
C ASP A 167 13.61 10.41 14.22
N ARG A 168 14.34 9.40 14.71
CA ARG A 168 14.44 9.12 16.15
C ARG A 168 15.47 10.05 16.78
N LEU A 169 15.07 10.77 17.81
CA LEU A 169 15.96 11.65 18.58
C LEU A 169 17.05 10.86 19.31
N PRO A 170 18.24 11.47 19.51
CA PRO A 170 19.26 10.91 20.38
C PRO A 170 18.73 10.81 21.82
N GLN A 171 19.25 9.85 22.60
CA GLN A 171 18.70 9.48 23.92
C GLN A 171 18.60 10.65 24.90
N ASP A 172 19.50 11.62 24.83
CA ASP A 172 19.55 12.82 25.67
C ASP A 172 18.46 13.84 25.34
N ARG A 173 17.80 13.72 24.19
CA ARG A 173 16.67 14.54 23.74
C ARG A 173 15.33 13.81 23.80
N GLN A 174 15.32 12.55 24.24
CA GLN A 174 14.08 11.82 24.46
C GLN A 174 13.47 12.23 25.79
N GLU A 175 12.15 12.35 25.83
CA GLU A 175 11.40 12.73 27.02
C GLU A 175 10.52 11.56 27.47
N GLN A 176 10.24 11.48 28.76
CA GLN A 176 9.31 10.48 29.29
C GLN A 176 8.01 11.15 29.68
N ASP A 177 6.92 10.73 29.06
CA ASP A 177 5.57 11.05 29.52
C ASP A 177 5.25 10.13 30.69
N LEU A 178 5.31 10.68 31.91
CA LEU A 178 5.04 9.94 33.14
C LEU A 178 3.56 9.64 33.35
N GLU A 179 2.67 10.45 32.78
CA GLU A 179 1.22 10.28 32.93
C GLU A 179 0.75 9.06 32.12
N ASN A 180 1.20 8.97 30.87
CA ASN A 180 0.83 7.88 29.97
C ASN A 180 1.85 6.73 29.96
N ASN A 181 2.98 6.86 30.66
CA ASN A 181 4.12 5.93 30.66
C ASN A 181 4.60 5.64 29.22
N LEU A 182 4.83 6.69 28.45
CA LEU A 182 5.32 6.62 27.07
C LEU A 182 6.69 7.29 26.95
N LEU A 183 7.53 6.72 26.09
CA LEU A 183 8.80 7.34 25.71
C LEU A 183 8.59 8.19 24.46
N LEU A 184 8.76 9.50 24.60
CA LEU A 184 8.68 10.49 23.54
C LEU A 184 10.04 10.59 22.86
N ARG A 185 10.14 10.03 21.65
CA ARG A 185 11.42 9.76 20.99
C ARG A 185 11.49 10.13 19.52
N ASP A 186 10.36 10.34 18.85
CA ASP A 186 10.34 10.54 17.40
C ASP A 186 9.88 11.96 17.04
N VAL A 187 10.40 12.50 15.94
CA VAL A 187 9.98 13.77 15.34
C VAL A 187 9.76 13.59 13.85
N VAL A 188 8.98 14.49 13.22
CA VAL A 188 8.83 14.50 11.76
C VAL A 188 9.61 15.67 11.17
N LEU A 189 10.64 15.38 10.40
CA LEU A 189 11.45 16.36 9.68
C LEU A 189 10.76 16.74 8.36
N ARG A 190 10.72 18.04 8.03
CA ARG A 190 10.11 18.53 6.80
C ARG A 190 11.16 19.10 5.85
N PHE A 191 11.11 18.65 4.61
CA PHE A 191 11.96 19.14 3.53
C PHE A 191 11.12 19.63 2.36
N ALA A 192 11.42 20.81 1.84
CA ALA A 192 10.79 21.34 0.66
C ALA A 192 11.16 20.52 -0.59
N LYS A 193 10.40 20.71 -1.67
CA LYS A 193 10.65 20.07 -2.98
C LYS A 193 12.09 20.22 -3.50
N ASP A 194 12.79 21.29 -3.20
CA ASP A 194 14.18 21.50 -3.64
C ASP A 194 15.21 20.83 -2.73
N GLY A 195 14.79 20.29 -1.58
CA GLY A 195 15.66 19.69 -0.57
C GLY A 195 15.96 20.58 0.63
N THR A 196 15.47 21.83 0.65
CA THR A 196 15.66 22.74 1.77
C THR A 196 14.97 22.21 3.01
N PHE A 197 15.69 22.10 4.13
CA PHE A 197 15.10 21.79 5.43
C PHE A 197 14.21 22.94 5.89
N ILE A 198 12.96 22.64 6.23
CA ILE A 198 11.97 23.61 6.70
C ILE A 198 12.05 23.71 8.22
N ASP A 199 11.68 22.63 8.91
CA ASP A 199 11.71 22.49 10.37
C ASP A 199 11.50 21.01 10.78
N TYR A 200 11.26 20.79 12.07
CA TYR A 200 10.75 19.53 12.59
C TYR A 200 9.44 19.75 13.34
N LEU A 201 8.55 18.76 13.27
CA LEU A 201 7.28 18.74 13.98
C LEU A 201 7.37 17.81 15.19
N GLY A 202 6.79 18.27 16.29
CA GLY A 202 6.39 17.46 17.44
C GLY A 202 4.85 17.46 17.58
N GLN A 203 4.33 16.96 18.69
CA GLN A 203 2.89 16.80 18.95
C GLN A 203 2.07 18.08 18.78
N HIS A 204 2.68 19.25 19.03
CA HIS A 204 2.00 20.55 18.94
C HIS A 204 2.39 21.38 17.71
N GLY A 205 3.10 20.77 16.74
CA GLY A 205 3.57 21.44 15.53
C GLY A 205 5.07 21.78 15.57
N PRO A 206 5.52 22.84 14.88
CA PRO A 206 6.94 23.16 14.73
C PRO A 206 7.63 23.37 16.07
N GLY A 207 8.72 22.65 16.30
CA GLY A 207 9.48 22.76 17.55
C GLY A 207 8.77 22.18 18.79
N GLY A 208 7.63 21.51 18.61
CA GLY A 208 6.85 20.92 19.69
C GLY A 208 7.54 19.73 20.38
N ILE A 209 6.87 19.22 21.42
CA ILE A 209 7.30 18.04 22.18
C ILE A 209 7.39 16.82 21.24
N PRO A 210 8.41 15.96 21.34
CA PRO A 210 8.52 14.77 20.49
C PRO A 210 7.29 13.87 20.60
N PHE A 211 7.02 13.11 19.54
CA PHE A 211 5.99 12.07 19.56
C PHE A 211 6.48 10.85 20.34
N SER A 212 5.54 10.00 20.80
CA SER A 212 5.85 8.62 21.14
C SER A 212 6.30 7.86 19.88
N PHE A 213 6.33 6.52 19.90
CA PHE A 213 6.67 5.77 18.70
C PHE A 213 5.69 6.08 17.56
N ILE A 214 6.19 6.71 16.50
CA ILE A 214 5.41 6.98 15.29
C ILE A 214 5.32 5.67 14.51
N GLU A 215 4.11 5.12 14.41
CA GLU A 215 3.86 3.94 13.58
C GLU A 215 3.89 4.31 12.10
N ASN A 216 3.23 5.42 11.72
CA ASN A 216 3.20 5.86 10.34
C ASN A 216 2.91 7.35 10.18
N ILE A 217 3.17 7.86 8.98
CA ILE A 217 2.81 9.22 8.56
C ILE A 217 2.16 9.20 7.18
N TYR A 218 1.22 10.11 6.96
CA TYR A 218 0.42 10.19 5.74
C TYR A 218 0.28 11.64 5.28
N THR A 219 0.05 11.82 3.97
CA THR A 219 -0.29 13.13 3.41
C THR A 219 -1.64 13.09 2.71
N THR A 220 -2.43 14.15 2.85
CA THR A 220 -3.77 14.25 2.25
C THR A 220 -3.76 15.01 0.92
N SER A 221 -4.92 15.06 0.25
CA SER A 221 -5.08 15.84 -0.98
C SER A 221 -4.91 17.35 -0.78
N ASN A 222 -4.99 17.82 0.48
CA ASN A 222 -4.82 19.21 0.86
C ASN A 222 -3.37 19.53 1.30
N ASN A 223 -2.42 18.61 1.08
CA ASN A 223 -1.03 18.70 1.55
C ASN A 223 -0.93 18.83 3.08
N GLU A 224 -1.88 18.25 3.80
CA GLU A 224 -1.85 18.13 5.26
C GLU A 224 -1.04 16.88 5.63
N LEU A 225 -0.43 16.90 6.82
CA LEU A 225 0.31 15.77 7.38
C LEU A 225 -0.51 15.13 8.49
N VAL A 226 -0.63 13.81 8.49
CA VAL A 226 -1.21 13.04 9.58
C VAL A 226 -0.14 12.13 10.16
N VAL A 227 0.02 12.15 11.48
CA VAL A 227 0.98 11.35 12.23
C VAL A 227 0.22 10.41 13.14
N THR A 228 0.45 9.10 13.00
CA THR A 228 -0.13 8.06 13.86
C THR A 228 0.93 7.48 14.77
N CYS A 229 0.65 7.50 16.08
CA CYS A 229 1.58 7.04 17.10
C CYS A 229 0.96 5.91 17.90
N LEU A 230 1.78 4.92 18.29
CA LEU A 230 1.36 3.90 19.25
C LEU A 230 1.29 4.48 20.66
N THR A 231 0.28 4.01 21.38
CA THR A 231 0.10 4.21 22.82
C THR A 231 0.00 2.84 23.51
N ASN A 232 -0.16 2.83 24.83
CA ASN A 232 -0.30 1.56 25.57
C ASN A 232 -1.64 0.85 25.34
N THR A 233 -2.67 1.55 24.87
CA THR A 233 -4.04 1.03 24.72
C THR A 233 -4.64 1.21 23.32
N GLY A 234 -3.90 1.83 22.40
CA GLY A 234 -4.34 2.10 21.03
C GLY A 234 -3.46 3.13 20.33
N TYR A 235 -4.07 4.17 19.75
CA TYR A 235 -3.39 5.14 18.88
C TYR A 235 -3.60 6.58 19.31
N ALA A 236 -2.55 7.40 19.19
CA ALA A 236 -2.65 8.85 19.20
C ALA A 236 -2.44 9.38 17.78
N VAL A 237 -3.35 10.22 17.29
CA VAL A 237 -3.31 10.77 15.94
C VAL A 237 -3.22 12.29 16.01
N SER A 238 -2.21 12.86 15.36
CA SER A 238 -2.05 14.30 15.21
C SER A 238 -2.16 14.69 13.74
N TRP A 239 -3.05 15.63 13.43
CA TRP A 239 -3.30 16.09 12.07
C TRP A 239 -2.85 17.54 11.95
N PHE A 240 -1.97 17.83 11.00
CA PHE A 240 -1.36 19.15 10.80
C PHE A 240 -1.75 19.71 9.44
N ASN A 241 -1.99 21.01 9.37
CA ASN A 241 -2.14 21.68 8.09
C ASN A 241 -0.80 21.72 7.33
N LYS A 242 -0.84 22.17 6.07
CA LYS A 242 0.36 22.30 5.21
C LYS A 242 1.50 23.13 5.83
N ASP A 243 1.17 24.11 6.65
CA ASP A 243 2.14 25.00 7.29
C ASP A 243 2.74 24.35 8.56
N GLY A 244 2.17 23.23 9.02
CA GLY A 244 2.62 22.43 10.17
C GLY A 244 1.85 22.72 11.46
N PHE A 245 0.81 23.56 11.43
CA PHE A 245 -0.01 23.84 12.61
C PHE A 245 -0.99 22.69 12.87
N LEU A 246 -1.11 22.29 14.14
CA LEU A 246 -2.03 21.24 14.57
C LEU A 246 -3.49 21.65 14.33
N LEU A 247 -4.21 20.81 13.60
CA LEU A 247 -5.66 20.90 13.35
C LEU A 247 -6.44 20.01 14.31
N TYR A 248 -6.05 18.73 14.43
CA TYR A 248 -6.73 17.73 15.25
C TYR A 248 -5.73 16.94 16.08
N SER A 249 -6.14 16.55 17.28
CA SER A 249 -5.41 15.62 18.15
C SER A 249 -6.42 14.65 18.76
N VAL A 250 -6.30 13.37 18.42
CA VAL A 250 -7.29 12.35 18.80
C VAL A 250 -6.59 11.16 19.45
N LEU A 251 -7.16 10.68 20.55
CA LEU A 251 -6.79 9.43 21.19
C LEU A 251 -7.84 8.37 20.86
N ILE A 252 -7.39 7.24 20.33
CA ILE A 252 -8.22 6.10 19.95
C ILE A 252 -7.83 4.94 20.86
N ASP A 253 -8.71 4.63 21.82
CA ASP A 253 -8.49 3.56 22.79
C ASP A 253 -9.28 2.31 22.40
N SER A 254 -8.64 1.14 22.49
CA SER A 254 -9.28 -0.17 22.28
C SER A 254 -10.48 -0.38 23.21
N ALA A 255 -10.44 0.11 24.45
CA ALA A 255 -11.53 -0.01 25.42
C ALA A 255 -12.74 0.87 25.08
N ALA A 256 -12.55 1.89 24.22
CA ALA A 256 -13.62 2.77 23.74
C ALA A 256 -14.28 2.24 22.46
N MET A 257 -13.79 1.13 21.89
CA MET A 257 -14.37 0.56 20.68
C MET A 257 -15.77 -0.01 20.94
N PRO A 258 -16.72 0.14 20.00
CA PRO A 258 -18.05 -0.43 20.14
C PRO A 258 -17.99 -1.97 20.24
N LEU A 259 -18.43 -2.53 21.36
CA LEU A 259 -18.46 -3.98 21.55
C LEU A 259 -19.42 -4.65 20.56
N VAL A 260 -18.97 -5.77 19.99
CA VAL A 260 -19.78 -6.62 19.10
C VAL A 260 -20.60 -7.57 19.99
N GLU A 261 -21.87 -7.22 20.20
CA GLU A 261 -22.86 -7.93 21.04
C GLU A 261 -22.60 -7.87 22.56
N ASP A 262 -23.63 -8.15 23.37
CA ASP A 262 -23.59 -8.22 24.86
C ASP A 262 -22.76 -9.44 25.37
N LYS A 263 -21.65 -9.78 24.71
CA LYS A 263 -20.75 -10.86 25.10
C LYS A 263 -19.68 -10.29 26.03
N ASN A 264 -19.83 -10.57 27.32
CA ASN A 264 -18.96 -10.03 28.40
C ASN A 264 -17.47 -10.43 28.31
N ASP A 265 -17.09 -11.36 27.43
CA ASP A 265 -15.73 -11.89 27.31
C ASP A 265 -15.12 -11.66 25.91
N CYS A 266 -15.34 -10.46 25.36
CA CYS A 266 -14.76 -10.04 24.08
C CYS A 266 -13.54 -9.14 24.27
N PHE A 267 -12.43 -9.48 23.60
CA PHE A 267 -11.21 -8.69 23.52
C PHE A 267 -11.13 -7.99 22.15
N VAL A 268 -10.69 -6.73 22.15
CA VAL A 268 -10.52 -5.91 20.95
C VAL A 268 -9.04 -5.58 20.76
N SER A 269 -8.52 -5.88 19.57
CA SER A 269 -7.19 -5.46 19.13
C SER A 269 -7.33 -4.38 18.06
N LEU A 270 -6.65 -3.25 18.22
CA LEU A 270 -6.56 -2.23 17.20
C LEU A 270 -5.35 -2.48 16.31
N ASP A 271 -5.59 -2.74 15.03
CA ASP A 271 -4.55 -3.11 14.07
C ASP A 271 -3.92 -1.91 13.36
N GLY A 272 -4.68 -0.83 13.17
CA GLY A 272 -4.14 0.35 12.51
C GLY A 272 -5.16 1.47 12.33
N VAL A 273 -4.63 2.68 12.16
CA VAL A 273 -5.40 3.89 11.88
C VAL A 273 -4.88 4.55 10.62
N VAL A 274 -5.73 4.71 9.61
CA VAL A 274 -5.35 5.30 8.32
C VAL A 274 -6.28 6.48 8.02
N PRO A 275 -5.76 7.67 7.70
CA PRO A 275 -6.60 8.80 7.36
C PRO A 275 -7.23 8.67 5.98
N SER A 276 -8.38 9.31 5.80
CA SER A 276 -8.92 9.61 4.49
C SER A 276 -8.02 10.61 3.77
N TYR A 277 -7.87 10.45 2.45
CA TYR A 277 -7.13 11.41 1.64
C TYR A 277 -7.86 12.74 1.45
N LYS A 278 -9.19 12.77 1.56
CA LYS A 278 -10.02 13.92 1.15
C LYS A 278 -10.75 14.56 2.31
N GLU A 279 -11.19 13.76 3.26
CA GLU A 279 -12.03 14.18 4.38
C GLU A 279 -11.21 14.15 5.66
N HIS A 280 -11.57 14.97 6.65
CA HIS A 280 -11.03 14.89 8.01
C HIS A 280 -11.68 13.70 8.73
N SER A 281 -11.33 12.50 8.28
CA SER A 281 -11.81 11.24 8.85
C SER A 281 -10.68 10.21 8.96
N LEU A 282 -10.80 9.33 9.95
CA LEU A 282 -9.86 8.25 10.24
C LEU A 282 -10.57 6.90 10.09
N PHE A 283 -9.94 5.99 9.36
CA PHE A 283 -10.35 4.60 9.28
C PHE A 283 -9.61 3.80 10.35
N VAL A 284 -10.36 3.26 11.31
CA VAL A 284 -9.84 2.52 12.46
C VAL A 284 -10.21 1.05 12.30
N LYS A 285 -9.20 0.18 12.15
CA LYS A 285 -9.44 -1.26 12.09
C LYS A 285 -9.37 -1.87 13.49
N ALA A 286 -10.42 -2.58 13.86
CA ALA A 286 -10.50 -3.33 15.10
C ALA A 286 -10.83 -4.81 14.83
N ASP A 287 -10.06 -5.69 15.44
CA ASP A 287 -10.23 -7.14 15.40
C ASP A 287 -10.78 -7.63 16.74
N TYR A 288 -11.85 -8.41 16.68
CA TYR A 288 -12.58 -8.90 17.84
C TYR A 288 -12.31 -10.38 18.03
N TYR A 289 -12.05 -10.75 19.28
CA TYR A 289 -11.80 -12.12 19.70
C TYR A 289 -12.67 -12.46 20.90
N LEU A 290 -13.14 -13.70 20.96
CA LEU A 290 -13.88 -14.23 22.10
C LEU A 290 -12.97 -15.13 22.93
N CYS A 291 -13.08 -15.04 24.26
CA CYS A 291 -12.44 -15.99 25.14
C CYS A 291 -13.17 -17.34 25.07
N GLU A 292 -12.42 -18.41 24.82
CA GLU A 292 -12.94 -19.77 24.98
C GLU A 292 -12.77 -20.17 26.44
N ILE A 293 -13.88 -20.49 27.11
CA ILE A 293 -13.90 -20.90 28.51
C ILE A 293 -14.29 -22.38 28.57
N ASP A 294 -13.47 -23.19 29.25
CA ASP A 294 -13.85 -24.56 29.55
C ASP A 294 -15.02 -24.59 30.53
N VAL A 295 -16.14 -25.15 30.09
CA VAL A 295 -17.42 -25.13 30.82
C VAL A 295 -17.34 -25.88 32.16
N GLN A 296 -16.37 -26.80 32.31
CA GLN A 296 -16.23 -27.61 33.54
C GLN A 296 -15.37 -26.94 34.60
N SER A 297 -14.30 -26.27 34.20
CA SER A 297 -13.31 -25.66 35.10
C SER A 297 -13.48 -24.15 35.26
N GLY A 298 -14.20 -23.49 34.35
CA GLY A 298 -14.31 -22.03 34.28
C GLY A 298 -12.99 -21.34 33.89
N VAL A 299 -12.01 -22.09 33.39
CA VAL A 299 -10.70 -21.59 33.00
C VAL A 299 -10.72 -21.21 31.52
N GLN A 300 -10.11 -20.06 31.19
CA GLN A 300 -9.89 -19.66 29.80
C GLN A 300 -8.92 -20.63 29.12
N THR A 301 -9.39 -21.32 28.08
CA THR A 301 -8.62 -22.29 27.30
C THR A 301 -8.01 -21.72 26.04
N GLY A 302 -8.53 -20.59 25.55
CA GLY A 302 -8.06 -19.98 24.32
C GLY A 302 -8.75 -18.66 23.97
N ILE A 303 -8.45 -18.20 22.76
CA ILE A 303 -9.12 -17.08 22.10
C ILE A 303 -9.50 -17.50 20.68
N SER A 304 -10.69 -17.12 20.24
CA SER A 304 -11.17 -17.37 18.88
C SER A 304 -11.47 -16.06 18.17
N TYR A 305 -11.09 -15.96 16.91
CA TYR A 305 -11.39 -14.81 16.08
C TYR A 305 -12.88 -14.75 15.75
N GLU A 306 -13.53 -13.64 16.09
CA GLU A 306 -14.95 -13.41 15.84
C GLU A 306 -15.18 -12.57 14.57
N GLY A 307 -14.37 -11.53 14.38
CA GLY A 307 -14.50 -10.68 13.19
C GLY A 307 -13.65 -9.42 13.22
N THR A 308 -13.47 -8.83 12.05
CA THR A 308 -12.81 -7.55 11.84
C THR A 308 -13.84 -6.51 11.45
N TYR A 309 -13.74 -5.31 12.02
CA TYR A 309 -14.55 -4.16 11.66
C TYR A 309 -13.69 -2.94 11.38
N LEU A 310 -14.01 -2.24 10.30
CA LEU A 310 -13.40 -0.96 9.95
C LEU A 310 -14.38 0.17 10.30
N TYR A 311 -14.05 0.94 11.32
CA TYR A 311 -14.81 2.10 11.76
C TYR A 311 -14.32 3.35 11.03
N THR A 312 -15.23 4.27 10.69
CA THR A 312 -14.85 5.60 10.19
C THR A 312 -15.14 6.63 11.28
N LEU A 313 -14.11 7.25 11.84
CA LEU A 313 -14.23 8.35 12.79
C LEU A 313 -14.20 9.68 12.02
N ASN A 314 -15.26 10.47 12.13
CA ASN A 314 -15.30 11.83 11.61
C ASN A 314 -14.68 12.79 12.65
N LEU A 315 -13.67 13.57 12.25
CA LEU A 315 -12.94 14.46 13.16
C LEU A 315 -13.68 15.78 13.43
N ASP A 316 -14.56 16.21 12.53
CA ASP A 316 -15.38 17.42 12.72
C ASP A 316 -16.50 17.18 13.74
N THR A 317 -17.08 15.97 13.74
CA THR A 317 -18.20 15.61 14.63
C THR A 317 -17.79 14.74 15.81
N GLU A 318 -16.58 14.20 15.82
CA GLU A 318 -16.05 13.27 16.83
C GLU A 318 -16.91 12.00 17.00
N THR A 319 -17.54 11.54 15.92
CA THR A 319 -18.43 10.36 15.94
C THR A 319 -17.99 9.28 14.96
N TYR A 320 -18.22 8.03 15.35
CA TYR A 320 -18.07 6.88 14.46
C TYR A 320 -19.29 6.67 13.56
N ASP A 321 -19.05 6.46 12.27
CA ASP A 321 -20.04 5.92 11.32
C ASP A 321 -20.34 4.44 11.62
N GLU A 322 -21.37 3.89 10.96
CA GLU A 322 -21.62 2.45 10.92
C GLU A 322 -20.37 1.68 10.43
N PRO A 323 -19.93 0.64 11.16
CA PRO A 323 -18.71 -0.07 10.81
C PRO A 323 -18.87 -0.96 9.59
N LEU A 324 -17.80 -1.04 8.81
CA LEU A 324 -17.66 -1.98 7.72
C LEU A 324 -17.03 -3.27 8.24
N ALA A 325 -17.82 -4.33 8.44
CA ALA A 325 -17.28 -5.66 8.72
C ALA A 325 -16.47 -6.19 7.53
N ILE A 326 -15.27 -6.68 7.82
CA ILE A 326 -14.31 -7.22 6.88
C ILE A 326 -14.31 -8.74 7.02
N PRO A 327 -14.48 -9.50 5.94
CA PRO A 327 -14.45 -10.94 6.01
C PRO A 327 -13.05 -11.41 6.43
N GLY A 328 -12.99 -12.35 7.37
CA GLY A 328 -11.73 -13.00 7.72
C GLY A 328 -11.19 -13.86 6.57
N TYR A 329 -9.89 -14.15 6.63
CA TYR A 329 -9.23 -15.06 5.70
C TYR A 329 -9.19 -16.48 6.28
N GLU A 330 -9.83 -17.43 5.59
CA GLU A 330 -9.88 -18.83 6.00
C GLU A 330 -8.59 -19.57 5.65
N VAL A 331 -7.99 -20.21 6.65
CA VAL A 331 -6.80 -21.07 6.54
C VAL A 331 -7.18 -22.48 6.95
N ILE A 332 -6.85 -23.46 6.12
CA ILE A 332 -7.05 -24.88 6.43
C ILE A 332 -5.76 -25.45 6.97
N VAL A 333 -5.78 -25.90 8.22
CA VAL A 333 -4.64 -26.54 8.89
C VAL A 333 -4.95 -28.02 9.06
N ASN A 334 -3.98 -28.88 8.74
CA ASN A 334 -4.08 -30.32 9.00
C ASN A 334 -3.57 -30.59 10.43
N GLU A 335 -4.48 -30.84 11.36
CA GLU A 335 -4.14 -31.21 12.74
C GLU A 335 -4.47 -32.69 12.97
N TYR A 336 -3.48 -33.48 13.37
CA TYR A 336 -3.67 -34.88 13.85
C TYR A 336 -4.63 -35.75 13.00
N ALA A 337 -4.57 -35.61 11.67
CA ALA A 337 -5.40 -36.31 10.67
C ALA A 337 -6.83 -35.77 10.45
N GLU A 338 -7.21 -34.65 11.07
CA GLU A 338 -8.41 -33.87 10.78
C GLU A 338 -8.05 -32.52 10.13
N LYS A 339 -8.98 -31.98 9.32
CA LYS A 339 -8.84 -30.65 8.70
C LYS A 339 -9.61 -29.65 9.54
N ALA A 340 -8.90 -28.73 10.19
CA ALA A 340 -9.49 -27.60 10.87
C ALA A 340 -9.42 -26.36 9.97
N THR A 341 -10.50 -25.59 9.89
CA THR A 341 -10.52 -24.29 9.21
C THR A 341 -10.53 -23.19 10.25
N TYR A 342 -9.54 -22.32 10.20
CA TYR A 342 -9.40 -21.17 11.08
C TYR A 342 -9.58 -19.88 10.27
N SER A 343 -10.24 -18.89 10.85
CA SER A 343 -10.35 -17.57 10.24
C SER A 343 -9.31 -16.64 10.88
N LYS A 344 -8.58 -15.89 10.05
CA LYS A 344 -7.53 -14.97 10.47
C LYS A 344 -7.90 -13.54 10.06
N ALA A 345 -7.58 -12.58 10.92
CA ALA A 345 -7.61 -11.16 10.58
C ALA A 345 -6.57 -10.83 9.48
N LEU A 346 -6.88 -9.81 8.68
CA LEU A 346 -6.01 -9.27 7.63
C LEU A 346 -5.42 -7.93 8.10
N ASP A 347 -4.18 -7.62 7.78
CA ASP A 347 -3.55 -6.35 8.13
C ASP A 347 -4.11 -5.22 7.24
N PHE A 348 -4.35 -4.03 7.80
CA PHE A 348 -4.88 -2.90 7.02
C PHE A 348 -3.77 -2.09 6.34
N LEU A 349 -3.61 -2.27 5.03
CA LEU A 349 -2.57 -1.60 4.25
C LEU A 349 -2.89 -0.12 3.98
N GLY A 350 -4.18 0.19 3.77
CA GLY A 350 -4.63 1.57 3.59
C GLY A 350 -5.86 1.72 2.71
N VAL A 351 -6.13 2.96 2.33
CA VAL A 351 -7.27 3.36 1.50
C VAL A 351 -6.75 4.12 0.26
N THR A 352 -7.47 4.12 -0.85
CA THR A 352 -7.17 4.95 -2.04
C THR A 352 -7.98 6.24 -2.04
N ASP A 353 -7.62 7.19 -2.91
CA ASP A 353 -8.37 8.44 -3.11
C ASP A 353 -9.82 8.22 -3.60
N SER A 354 -10.06 7.06 -4.21
CA SER A 354 -11.33 6.57 -4.74
C SER A 354 -12.12 5.75 -3.72
N GLY A 355 -11.63 5.60 -2.49
CA GLY A 355 -12.33 4.95 -1.38
C GLY A 355 -12.31 3.44 -1.40
N TRP A 356 -11.28 2.83 -2.00
CA TRP A 356 -11.03 1.39 -1.92
C TRP A 356 -10.10 1.08 -0.75
N PHE A 357 -10.51 0.15 0.10
CA PHE A 357 -9.73 -0.32 1.24
C PHE A 357 -8.93 -1.57 0.86
N PHE A 358 -7.67 -1.60 1.26
CA PHE A 358 -6.73 -2.68 0.98
C PHE A 358 -6.33 -3.37 2.28
N PHE A 359 -6.53 -4.68 2.31
CA PHE A 359 -6.14 -5.55 3.40
C PHE A 359 -5.20 -6.63 2.89
N MET A 360 -4.28 -7.10 3.74
CA MET A 360 -3.26 -8.05 3.32
C MET A 360 -2.89 -9.04 4.42
N THR A 361 -2.55 -10.27 4.08
CA THR A 361 -1.91 -11.22 5.01
C THR A 361 -0.88 -12.06 4.28
N PRO A 362 0.24 -12.43 4.92
CA PRO A 362 1.15 -13.43 4.37
C PRO A 362 0.47 -14.79 4.20
N VAL A 363 0.89 -15.52 3.17
CA VAL A 363 0.54 -16.91 2.84
C VAL A 363 1.77 -17.63 2.27
N ASP A 364 1.74 -18.95 2.14
CA ASP A 364 2.88 -19.78 1.70
C ASP A 364 3.59 -19.34 0.41
N LYS A 365 2.94 -18.56 -0.46
CA LYS A 365 3.51 -18.08 -1.74
C LYS A 365 3.37 -16.58 -1.93
N GLY A 366 3.59 -15.82 -0.86
CA GLY A 366 3.56 -14.36 -0.85
C GLY A 366 2.42 -13.82 0.00
N TYR A 367 1.53 -13.01 -0.59
CA TYR A 367 0.52 -12.29 0.17
C TYR A 367 -0.86 -12.40 -0.46
N VAL A 368 -1.89 -12.66 0.33
CA VAL A 368 -3.27 -12.42 -0.11
C VAL A 368 -3.59 -10.96 0.09
N VAL A 369 -4.11 -10.31 -0.94
CA VAL A 369 -4.64 -8.95 -0.90
C VAL A 369 -6.13 -8.97 -1.15
N GLU A 370 -6.86 -8.29 -0.28
CA GLU A 370 -8.30 -8.06 -0.37
C GLU A 370 -8.59 -6.58 -0.56
N ILE A 371 -9.38 -6.28 -1.59
CA ILE A 371 -9.76 -4.91 -1.96
C ILE A 371 -11.28 -4.78 -1.83
N ILE A 372 -11.74 -3.83 -1.00
CA ILE A 372 -13.15 -3.69 -0.58
C ILE A 372 -13.61 -2.24 -0.77
N GLN A 373 -14.83 -2.03 -1.26
CA GLN A 373 -15.48 -0.71 -1.21
C GLN A 373 -16.33 -0.54 0.05
N LYS A 374 -16.51 0.71 0.53
CA LYS A 374 -17.33 1.06 1.71
C LYS A 374 -18.74 0.45 1.71
N ASN A 375 -19.34 0.24 0.53
CA ASN A 375 -20.68 -0.32 0.40
C ASN A 375 -20.74 -1.85 0.23
N ARG A 376 -19.60 -2.56 0.34
CA ARG A 376 -19.44 -4.01 0.08
C ARG A 376 -19.93 -4.51 -1.28
N GLN A 377 -20.20 -3.64 -2.24
CA GLN A 377 -20.69 -4.07 -3.55
C GLN A 377 -19.64 -4.87 -4.33
N LYS A 378 -18.35 -4.63 -4.05
CA LYS A 378 -17.23 -5.26 -4.73
C LYS A 378 -16.16 -5.70 -3.71
N LEU A 379 -15.81 -6.98 -3.79
CA LEU A 379 -14.70 -7.62 -3.09
C LEU A 379 -13.80 -8.26 -4.14
N ILE A 380 -12.51 -7.94 -4.10
CA ILE A 380 -11.50 -8.56 -4.95
C ILE A 380 -10.48 -9.22 -4.04
N ARG A 381 -10.28 -10.53 -4.20
CA ARG A 381 -9.22 -11.27 -3.50
C ARG A 381 -8.22 -11.81 -4.51
N LYS A 382 -6.94 -11.53 -4.29
CA LYS A 382 -5.83 -11.99 -5.15
C LYS A 382 -4.62 -12.35 -4.33
N ILE A 383 -3.73 -13.13 -4.94
CA ILE A 383 -2.43 -13.48 -4.36
C ILE A 383 -1.37 -12.67 -5.11
N LEU A 384 -0.58 -11.89 -4.36
CA LEU A 384 0.67 -11.30 -4.81
C LEU A 384 1.76 -12.35 -4.64
N SER A 385 2.18 -12.97 -5.74
CA SER A 385 3.24 -13.97 -5.70
C SER A 385 4.58 -13.34 -5.35
N VAL A 386 5.18 -13.80 -4.26
CA VAL A 386 6.54 -13.48 -3.81
C VAL A 386 7.26 -14.80 -3.55
N SER A 387 8.54 -14.89 -3.89
CA SER A 387 9.31 -16.11 -3.64
C SER A 387 9.89 -16.11 -2.23
N ASP A 388 10.00 -17.28 -1.61
CA ASP A 388 10.39 -17.43 -0.21
C ASP A 388 11.79 -16.87 0.08
N ASP A 389 12.69 -16.89 -0.91
CA ASP A 389 14.03 -16.33 -0.83
C ASP A 389 14.04 -14.80 -0.77
N GLU A 390 12.96 -14.12 -1.14
CA GLU A 390 12.79 -12.66 -1.12
C GLU A 390 12.09 -12.14 0.14
N LEU A 391 11.89 -12.99 1.15
CA LEU A 391 11.15 -12.66 2.38
C LEU A 391 12.05 -12.44 3.61
N VAL A 392 13.36 -12.25 3.43
CA VAL A 392 14.26 -11.93 4.56
C VAL A 392 13.85 -10.60 5.20
N PHE A 393 13.51 -9.62 4.37
CA PHE A 393 12.88 -8.37 4.81
C PHE A 393 11.89 -7.90 3.73
N ASN A 394 10.77 -7.32 4.16
CA ASN A 394 9.82 -6.68 3.27
C ASN A 394 9.23 -5.42 3.90
N ASN A 395 8.88 -4.46 3.04
CA ASN A 395 8.12 -3.27 3.42
C ASN A 395 7.18 -2.92 2.26
N PHE A 396 5.91 -2.67 2.57
CA PHE A 396 4.85 -2.37 1.59
C PHE A 396 4.32 -0.96 1.79
N SER A 397 3.91 -0.34 0.69
CA SER A 397 3.26 0.97 0.68
C SER A 397 2.17 0.99 -0.38
N LEU A 398 1.04 1.61 -0.05
CA LEU A 398 -0.08 1.85 -0.98
C LEU A 398 -0.04 3.31 -1.42
N SER A 399 -0.01 3.56 -2.73
CA SER A 399 -0.18 4.90 -3.27
C SER A 399 -1.65 5.32 -3.28
N LYS A 400 -1.90 6.64 -3.33
CA LYS A 400 -3.26 7.21 -3.42
C LYS A 400 -4.08 6.65 -4.60
N ASP A 401 -3.41 6.34 -5.70
CA ASP A 401 -4.03 5.83 -6.94
C ASP A 401 -4.29 4.31 -6.86
N GLY A 402 -3.81 3.65 -5.80
CA GLY A 402 -3.98 2.21 -5.60
C GLY A 402 -2.88 1.36 -6.23
N ILE A 403 -1.63 1.84 -6.29
CA ILE A 403 -0.47 1.02 -6.65
C ILE A 403 0.20 0.54 -5.38
N ILE A 404 0.36 -0.78 -5.21
CA ILE A 404 1.14 -1.35 -4.12
C ILE A 404 2.60 -1.37 -4.54
N THR A 405 3.48 -0.70 -3.80
CA THR A 405 4.93 -0.69 -3.98
C THR A 405 5.58 -1.42 -2.81
N ALA A 406 6.61 -2.22 -3.07
CA ALA A 406 7.33 -2.91 -2.01
C ALA A 406 8.85 -2.93 -2.23
N ILE A 407 9.57 -2.98 -1.11
CA ILE A 407 10.94 -3.47 -1.06
C ILE A 407 10.87 -4.92 -0.62
N LEU A 408 11.45 -5.83 -1.42
CA LEU A 408 11.57 -7.25 -1.10
C LEU A 408 13.05 -7.61 -1.10
N ALA A 409 13.57 -8.03 0.04
CA ALA A 409 14.99 -8.27 0.26
C ALA A 409 15.28 -9.76 0.43
N ASN A 410 16.27 -10.24 -0.33
CA ASN A 410 16.84 -11.57 -0.17
C ASN A 410 18.20 -11.47 0.56
N GLU A 411 18.99 -12.54 0.60
CA GLU A 411 20.29 -12.53 1.28
C GLU A 411 21.37 -11.69 0.57
N VAL A 412 21.16 -11.28 -0.68
CA VAL A 412 22.19 -10.67 -1.56
C VAL A 412 21.85 -9.24 -1.99
N GLU A 413 20.58 -8.95 -2.27
CA GLU A 413 20.11 -7.66 -2.78
C GLU A 413 18.64 -7.42 -2.42
N ALA A 414 18.21 -6.17 -2.57
CA ALA A 414 16.81 -5.78 -2.46
C ALA A 414 16.20 -5.46 -3.82
N SER A 415 15.02 -5.99 -4.08
CA SER A 415 14.21 -5.66 -5.25
C SER A 415 13.15 -4.63 -4.88
N VAL A 416 13.05 -3.58 -5.68
CA VAL A 416 11.90 -2.67 -5.66
C VAL A 416 10.91 -3.15 -6.70
N VAL A 417 9.70 -3.43 -6.26
CA VAL A 417 8.63 -4.01 -7.08
C VAL A 417 7.36 -3.21 -6.89
N TRP A 418 6.44 -3.32 -7.85
CA TRP A 418 5.08 -2.85 -7.63
C TRP A 418 4.04 -3.80 -8.24
N TRP A 419 2.77 -3.56 -7.89
CA TRP A 419 1.60 -4.16 -8.50
C TRP A 419 0.61 -3.07 -8.89
N ARG A 420 0.20 -3.06 -10.17
CA ARG A 420 -0.75 -2.09 -10.75
C ARG A 420 -2.20 -2.42 -10.40
N THR A 421 -2.50 -2.47 -9.11
CA THR A 421 -3.85 -2.72 -8.59
C THR A 421 -4.84 -1.60 -8.93
N ASP A 422 -4.33 -0.42 -9.27
CA ASP A 422 -5.06 0.72 -9.86
C ASP A 422 -5.77 0.33 -11.17
N ALA A 423 -5.09 -0.41 -12.05
CA ALA A 423 -5.67 -0.83 -13.32
C ALA A 423 -6.87 -1.79 -13.15
N VAL A 424 -6.91 -2.51 -12.03
CA VAL A 424 -8.02 -3.40 -11.64
C VAL A 424 -9.20 -2.56 -11.15
N ILE A 425 -8.92 -1.58 -10.29
CA ILE A 425 -9.91 -0.63 -9.80
C ILE A 425 -10.55 0.11 -10.98
N ASP A 426 -9.75 0.64 -11.91
CA ASP A 426 -10.20 1.33 -13.11
C ASP A 426 -11.09 0.47 -14.00
N ALA A 427 -10.74 -0.82 -14.15
CA ALA A 427 -11.54 -1.78 -14.91
C ALA A 427 -12.89 -2.08 -14.26
N LEU A 428 -13.05 -1.84 -12.96
CA LEU A 428 -14.29 -2.02 -12.23
C LEU A 428 -15.12 -0.74 -12.10
N ILE A 429 -14.51 0.44 -12.24
CA ILE A 429 -15.23 1.73 -12.24
C ILE A 429 -15.91 1.96 -13.60
N LYS A 430 -15.34 1.46 -14.69
CA LYS A 430 -15.95 1.44 -16.03
C LYS A 430 -17.07 0.41 -16.13
#